data_AF-W2YR87-F1
#
_entry.id   AF-W2YR87-F1
#
_cell.length_a   1.000
_cell.length_b   1.000
_cell.length_c   1.000
_cell.angle_alpha   90.00
_cell.angle_beta   90.00
_cell.angle_gamma   90.00
#
_symmetry.space_group_name_H-M   'P 1'
#
loop_
_entity.id
_entity.type
_entity.pdbx_description
1 polymer ?
#
loop_
_entity_poly.entity_id
_entity_poly.type
_entity_poly.pdbx_seq_one_letter_code
_entity_poly.pdbx_strand_id
1 'polypeptide(L)'
;MAYYIMGDVDDAQYNAIGNTVGESQPFVYLMCFFHVMKNVNDRSKSVEDMLANRVRKDIYDLHFAANLQDFVTKAYNILAVWRSDEVTRSFADYFSKVWLSGKFIRLQ
;
A
#
# COMPACT_ATOMS: atom_id res chain seq x y z
N MET A 1 -2.17 -23.43 10.14
CA MET A 1 -1.03 -22.61 9.67
C MET A 1 -1.54 -21.82 8.48
N ALA A 2 -1.28 -20.51 8.39
CA ALA A 2 -1.66 -19.73 7.20
C ALA A 2 -0.40 -19.40 6.40
N TYR A 3 -0.48 -19.47 5.08
CA TYR A 3 0.61 -19.01 4.21
C TYR A 3 0.60 -17.49 4.10
N TYR A 4 1.78 -16.89 4.18
CA TYR A 4 1.96 -15.46 3.92
C TYR A 4 2.58 -15.31 2.54
N ILE A 5 1.89 -14.60 1.67
CA ILE A 5 2.28 -14.47 0.27
C ILE A 5 2.39 -12.98 -0.04
N MET A 6 3.58 -12.57 -0.46
CA MET A 6 3.85 -11.20 -0.88
C MET A 6 3.71 -11.08 -2.40
N GLY A 7 3.00 -10.05 -2.84
CA GLY A 7 2.88 -9.75 -4.27
C GLY A 7 2.49 -8.30 -4.53
N ASP A 8 2.16 -8.01 -5.78
CA ASP A 8 1.69 -6.69 -6.17
C ASP A 8 0.20 -6.49 -5.80
N VAL A 9 -0.31 -5.26 -5.82
CA VAL A 9 -1.76 -5.05 -5.87
C VAL A 9 -2.24 -5.38 -7.28
N ASP A 10 -2.40 -6.67 -7.54
CA ASP A 10 -2.88 -7.19 -8.80
C ASP A 10 -3.90 -8.31 -8.56
N ASP A 11 -5.10 -8.14 -9.12
CA ASP A 11 -6.19 -9.09 -8.96
C ASP A 11 -5.88 -10.44 -9.60
N ALA A 12 -5.13 -10.48 -10.70
CA ALA A 12 -4.75 -11.73 -11.34
C ALA A 12 -3.78 -12.53 -10.46
N GLN A 13 -2.79 -11.87 -9.84
CA GLN A 13 -1.92 -12.50 -8.85
C GLN A 13 -2.71 -13.01 -7.64
N TYR A 14 -3.60 -12.18 -7.07
CA TYR A 14 -4.42 -12.61 -5.93
C TYR A 14 -5.29 -13.82 -6.28
N ASN A 15 -5.97 -13.79 -7.43
CA ASN A 15 -6.86 -14.86 -7.86
C ASN A 15 -6.09 -16.15 -8.18
N ALA A 16 -4.91 -16.05 -8.81
CA ALA A 16 -4.06 -17.21 -9.07
C ALA A 16 -3.61 -17.90 -7.78
N ILE A 17 -3.27 -17.12 -6.75
CA ILE A 17 -2.95 -17.65 -5.42
C ILE A 17 -4.17 -18.28 -4.76
N GLY A 18 -5.35 -17.64 -4.88
CA GLY A 18 -6.61 -18.18 -4.38
C GLY A 18 -6.95 -19.54 -4.98
N ASN A 19 -6.79 -19.69 -6.30
CA ASN A 19 -7.08 -20.91 -7.05
C ASN A 19 -5.97 -21.99 -6.95
N THR A 20 -4.92 -21.76 -6.17
CA THR A 20 -3.83 -22.73 -6.00
C THR A 20 -3.58 -23.02 -4.53
N VAL A 21 -3.03 -22.04 -3.81
CA VAL A 21 -2.77 -22.15 -2.38
C VAL A 21 -4.06 -22.10 -1.59
N GLY A 22 -4.94 -21.14 -1.93
CA GLY A 22 -6.21 -20.89 -1.22
C GLY A 22 -7.21 -22.05 -1.26
N GLU A 23 -7.15 -22.92 -2.27
CA GLU A 23 -7.98 -24.12 -2.35
C GLU A 23 -7.67 -25.14 -1.26
N SER A 24 -6.40 -25.21 -0.86
CA SER A 24 -5.91 -26.23 0.08
C SER A 24 -5.73 -25.68 1.49
N GLN A 25 -5.36 -24.41 1.65
CA GLN A 25 -5.00 -23.79 2.93
C GLN A 25 -5.34 -22.30 2.96
N PRO A 26 -5.69 -21.74 4.14
CA PRO A 26 -5.88 -20.30 4.28
C PRO A 26 -4.56 -19.55 4.03
N PHE A 27 -4.65 -18.39 3.37
CA PHE A 27 -3.51 -17.52 3.13
C PHE A 27 -3.81 -16.06 3.49
N VAL A 28 -2.74 -15.33 3.77
CA VAL A 28 -2.73 -13.88 3.95
C VAL A 28 -1.93 -13.29 2.82
N TYR A 29 -2.59 -12.47 2.00
CA TYR A 29 -1.91 -11.70 0.97
C TYR A 29 -1.32 -10.43 1.59
N LEU A 30 -0.04 -10.20 1.34
CA LEU A 30 0.72 -9.06 1.78
C LEU A 30 1.14 -8.25 0.56
N MET A 31 0.87 -6.96 0.57
CA MET A 31 1.38 -6.08 -0.48
C MET A 31 2.87 -5.89 -0.25
N CYS A 32 3.65 -6.16 -1.28
CA CYS A 32 5.09 -6.01 -1.21
C CYS A 32 5.48 -4.53 -1.17
N PHE A 33 6.19 -4.13 -0.12
CA PHE A 33 6.71 -2.79 0.07
C PHE A 33 7.51 -2.28 -1.14
N PHE A 34 8.32 -3.14 -1.76
CA PHE A 34 9.12 -2.76 -2.92
C PHE A 34 8.27 -2.42 -4.14
N HIS A 35 7.15 -3.12 -4.37
CA HIS A 35 6.23 -2.77 -5.45
C HIS A 35 5.54 -1.44 -5.18
N VAL A 36 5.12 -1.18 -3.94
CA VAL A 36 4.56 0.12 -3.54
C VAL A 36 5.56 1.24 -3.77
N MET A 37 6.80 1.09 -3.29
CA MET A 37 7.84 2.11 -3.44
C MET A 37 8.23 2.33 -4.89
N LYS A 38 8.26 1.27 -5.71
CA LYS A 38 8.45 1.41 -7.16
C LYS A 38 7.34 2.28 -7.77
N ASN A 39 6.08 2.01 -7.45
CA ASN A 39 4.94 2.78 -7.94
C ASN A 39 5.01 4.25 -7.49
N VAL A 40 5.32 4.49 -6.21
CA VAL A 40 5.51 5.83 -5.63
C VAL A 40 6.62 6.58 -6.36
N ASN A 41 7.77 5.93 -6.59
CA ASN A 41 8.90 6.55 -7.26
C ASN A 41 8.59 6.86 -8.72
N ASP A 42 7.94 5.95 -9.44
CA ASP A 42 7.56 6.16 -10.84
C ASP A 42 6.58 7.33 -10.99
N ARG A 43 5.63 7.50 -10.05
CA ARG A 43 4.66 8.61 -10.03
C ARG A 43 5.24 9.93 -9.50
N SER A 44 6.32 9.89 -8.74
CA SER A 44 6.96 11.08 -8.16
C SER A 44 8.01 11.72 -9.08
N LYS A 45 8.30 11.16 -10.25
CA LYS A 45 9.36 11.66 -11.15
C LYS A 45 9.17 13.10 -11.62
N SER A 46 7.93 13.56 -11.72
CA SER A 46 7.56 14.91 -12.16
C SER A 46 7.10 15.81 -11.01
N VAL A 47 7.27 15.37 -9.76
CA VAL A 47 6.85 16.09 -8.56
C VAL A 47 8.08 16.75 -7.94
N GLU A 48 7.89 17.90 -7.28
CA GLU A 48 8.97 18.56 -6.54
C GLU A 48 9.60 17.62 -5.50
N ASP A 49 10.93 17.61 -5.39
CA ASP A 49 11.68 16.68 -4.54
C ASP A 49 11.24 16.72 -3.07
N MET A 50 10.95 17.91 -2.53
CA MET A 50 10.49 18.04 -1.14
C MET A 50 9.18 17.30 -0.90
N LEU A 51 8.24 17.40 -1.84
CA LEU A 51 6.95 16.74 -1.77
C LEU A 51 7.06 15.23 -2.02
N ALA A 52 7.87 14.82 -3.01
CA ALA A 52 8.17 13.42 -3.27
C ALA A 52 8.82 12.74 -2.05
N ASN A 53 9.75 13.42 -1.38
CA ASN A 53 10.40 12.91 -0.16
C ASN A 53 9.42 12.78 1.01
N ARG A 54 8.47 13.72 1.15
CA ARG A 54 7.40 13.61 2.14
C ARG A 54 6.55 12.36 1.90
N VAL A 55 6.07 12.16 0.67
CA VAL A 55 5.28 10.97 0.31
C VAL A 55 6.04 9.68 0.59
N ARG A 56 7.33 9.60 0.21
CA ARG A 56 8.16 8.43 0.50
C ARG A 56 8.28 8.18 2.00
N LYS A 57 8.58 9.21 2.79
CA LYS A 57 8.69 9.11 4.25
C LYS A 57 7.39 8.59 4.87
N ASP A 58 6.25 9.12 4.45
CA ASP A 58 4.94 8.69 4.96
C ASP A 58 4.65 7.21 4.63
N ILE A 59 5.09 6.71 3.46
CA ILE A 59 5.00 5.28 3.11
C ILE A 59 5.93 4.43 3.99
N TYR A 60 7.13 4.90 4.31
CA TYR A 60 8.00 4.23 5.29
C TYR A 60 7.36 4.19 6.68
N ASP A 61 6.73 5.28 7.12
CA ASP A 61 6.03 5.33 8.41
C ASP A 61 4.87 4.32 8.47
N LEU A 62 4.19 4.05 7.34
CA LEU A 62 3.20 2.98 7.22
C LEU A 62 3.84 1.59 7.27
N HIS A 63 4.94 1.38 6.58
CA HIS A 63 5.63 0.08 6.55
C HIS A 63 6.14 -0.34 7.94
N PHE A 64 6.62 0.62 8.73
CA PHE A 64 7.11 0.40 10.08
C PHE A 64 6.05 0.55 11.19
N ALA A 65 4.76 0.55 10.84
CA ALA A 65 3.70 0.59 11.83
C ALA A 65 3.79 -0.62 12.79
N ALA A 66 3.61 -0.36 14.09
CA ALA A 66 3.85 -1.38 15.12
C ALA A 66 2.82 -2.53 15.08
N ASN A 67 1.61 -2.25 14.57
CA ASN A 67 0.53 -3.21 14.40
C ASN A 67 -0.54 -2.63 13.46
N LEU A 68 -1.60 -3.41 13.19
CA LEU A 68 -2.68 -3.01 12.29
C LEU A 68 -3.40 -1.73 12.75
N GLN A 69 -3.61 -1.55 14.05
CA GLN A 69 -4.27 -0.34 14.56
C GLN A 69 -3.41 0.90 14.34
N ASP A 70 -2.10 0.79 14.60
CA ASP A 70 -1.15 1.87 14.32
C ASP A 70 -1.08 2.18 12.82
N PHE A 71 -1.07 1.15 11.97
CA PHE A 71 -1.12 1.29 10.51
C PHE A 71 -2.36 2.07 10.05
N VAL A 72 -3.55 1.65 10.50
CA VAL A 72 -4.82 2.29 10.12
C VAL A 72 -4.86 3.75 10.58
N THR A 73 -4.41 4.03 11.81
CA THR A 73 -4.35 5.41 12.33
C THR A 73 -3.39 6.27 11.52
N LYS A 74 -2.18 5.78 11.22
CA LYS A 74 -1.20 6.49 10.39
C LYS A 74 -1.75 6.72 8.99
N ALA A 75 -2.35 5.70 8.36
CA ALA A 75 -2.92 5.79 7.02
C ALA A 75 -4.02 6.85 6.93
N TYR A 76 -4.92 6.89 7.92
CA TYR A 76 -5.97 7.90 7.98
C TYR A 76 -5.40 9.33 8.05
N ASN A 77 -4.41 9.56 8.93
CA ASN A 77 -3.79 10.88 9.09
C ASN A 77 -2.99 11.31 7.85
N ILE A 78 -2.21 10.40 7.27
CA ILE A 78 -1.42 10.64 6.06
C ILE A 78 -2.32 10.99 4.88
N LEU A 79 -3.40 10.22 4.67
CA LEU A 79 -4.36 10.49 3.59
C LEU A 79 -5.05 11.84 3.76
N ALA A 80 -5.36 12.25 5.00
CA ALA A 80 -5.94 13.57 5.27
C ALA A 80 -4.97 14.69 4.86
N VAL A 81 -3.68 14.54 5.17
CA VAL A 81 -2.64 15.50 4.78
C VAL A 81 -2.49 15.53 3.26
N TRP A 82 -2.36 14.39 2.59
CA TRP A 82 -2.19 14.36 1.12
C TRP A 82 -3.42 14.90 0.37
N ARG A 83 -4.64 14.68 0.87
CA ARG A 83 -5.85 15.25 0.25
C ARG A 83 -5.96 16.77 0.36
N SER A 84 -5.34 17.35 1.39
CA SER A 84 -5.34 18.80 1.61
C SER A 84 -4.48 19.56 0.59
N ASP A 85 -3.49 18.89 -0.01
CA ASP A 85 -2.57 19.46 -0.98
C ASP A 85 -3.00 19.11 -2.42
N GLU A 86 -3.08 20.11 -3.32
CA GLU A 86 -3.59 19.90 -4.68
C GLU A 86 -2.75 18.92 -5.51
N VAL A 87 -1.43 18.89 -5.29
CA VAL A 87 -0.50 18.06 -6.05
C VAL A 87 -0.63 16.59 -5.64
N THR A 88 -0.82 16.33 -4.34
CA THR A 88 -0.90 14.95 -3.82
C THR A 88 -2.31 14.39 -3.70
N ARG A 89 -3.36 15.22 -3.87
CA ARG A 89 -4.76 14.79 -3.73
C ARG A 89 -5.12 13.59 -4.61
N SER A 90 -4.80 13.66 -5.90
CA SER A 90 -5.10 12.56 -6.84
C SER A 90 -4.34 11.29 -6.49
N PHE A 91 -3.11 11.42 -6.00
CA PHE A 91 -2.33 10.29 -5.52
C PHE A 91 -2.92 9.70 -4.24
N ALA A 92 -3.43 10.51 -3.31
CA ALA A 92 -4.08 10.04 -2.10
C ALA A 92 -5.33 9.20 -2.41
N ASP A 93 -6.15 9.63 -3.36
CA ASP A 93 -7.36 8.90 -3.74
C ASP A 93 -7.03 7.59 -4.47
N TYR A 94 -6.04 7.63 -5.37
CA TYR A 94 -5.47 6.41 -5.95
C TYR A 94 -4.94 5.48 -4.86
N PHE A 95 -4.13 6.01 -3.92
CA PHE A 95 -3.46 5.20 -2.93
C PHE A 95 -4.47 4.53 -2.00
N SER A 96 -5.47 5.29 -1.54
CA SER A 96 -6.58 4.79 -0.73
C SER A 96 -7.38 3.71 -1.44
N LYS A 97 -7.66 3.88 -2.74
CA LYS A 97 -8.43 2.91 -3.53
C LYS A 97 -7.65 1.63 -3.78
N VAL A 98 -6.37 1.73 -4.10
CA VAL A 98 -5.56 0.59 -4.57
C VAL A 98 -4.93 -0.15 -3.39
N TRP A 99 -4.34 0.56 -2.43
CA TRP A 99 -3.49 -0.04 -1.39
C TRP A 99 -4.10 -0.04 0.01
N LEU A 100 -5.29 0.54 0.20
CA LEU A 100 -5.94 0.60 1.51
C LEU A 100 -7.41 0.17 1.46
N SER A 101 -7.83 -0.52 0.39
CA SER A 101 -9.20 -0.98 0.24
C SER A 101 -9.27 -2.49 -0.03
N GLY A 102 -10.40 -3.08 0.35
CA GLY A 102 -10.70 -4.49 0.10
C GLY A 102 -9.69 -5.45 0.75
N LYS A 103 -9.10 -6.31 -0.08
CA LYS A 103 -8.20 -7.41 0.33
C LYS A 103 -6.73 -7.01 0.48
N PHE A 104 -6.40 -5.76 0.14
CA PHE A 104 -5.04 -5.24 0.11
C PHE A 104 -4.86 -4.21 1.23
N ILE A 105 -4.72 -4.68 2.46
CA ILE A 105 -4.67 -3.80 3.66
C ILE A 105 -3.41 -4.00 4.52
N ARG A 106 -2.49 -4.87 4.08
CA ARG A 106 -1.26 -5.20 4.81
C ARG A 106 -0.05 -4.94 3.93
N LEU A 107 0.78 -3.98 4.32
CA LEU A 107 2.06 -3.66 3.70
C LEU A 107 3.17 -4.40 4.46
N GLN A 108 4.01 -5.17 3.77
CA GLN A 108 5.17 -5.88 4.32
C GLN A 108 6.35 -5.87 3.35
#